data_AF-A0A095X410-F1
#
_entry.id   AF-A0A095X410-F1
#
_cell.length_a   1.000
_cell.length_b   1.000
_cell.length_c   1.000
_cell.angle_alpha   90.00
_cell.angle_beta   90.00
_cell.angle_gamma   90.00
#
_symmetry.space_group_name_H-M   'P 1'
#
loop_
_entity.id
_entity.type
_entity.pdbx_description
1 polymer ?
#
loop_
_entity_poly.entity_id
_entity_poly.type
_entity_poly.pdbx_seq_one_letter_code
_entity_poly.pdbx_strand_id
1 'polypeptide(L)' 'MPALISYILIRVSIGFALGAATAVAVLTQSLSGSILSIGLLEIWLTIYGFGSVFGLGYLATSLAFDAEE' A
#
# COMPACT_ATOMS: atom_id res chain seq x y z
N MET A 1 -10.72 -5.29 21.60
CA MET A 1 -9.99 -6.10 20.60
C MET A 1 -8.67 -6.55 21.22
N PRO A 2 -8.20 -7.78 20.98
CA PRO A 2 -6.86 -8.20 21.41
C PRO A 2 -5.81 -7.20 20.91
N ALA A 3 -4.88 -6.79 21.78
CA ALA A 3 -3.92 -5.72 21.48
C ALA A 3 -3.10 -5.99 20.20
N LEU A 4 -2.75 -7.25 19.99
CA LEU A 4 -1.97 -7.73 18.85
C LEU A 4 -2.71 -7.56 17.51
N ILE A 5 -4.04 -7.73 17.50
CA ILE A 5 -4.85 -7.53 16.29
C ILE A 5 -4.92 -6.05 15.94
N SER A 6 -5.09 -5.18 16.95
CA SER A 6 -5.09 -3.73 16.74
C SER A 6 -3.75 -3.25 16.19
N TYR A 7 -2.65 -3.79 16.72
CA TYR A 7 -1.30 -3.48 16.26
C TYR A 7 -1.10 -3.83 14.78
N ILE A 8 -1.44 -5.06 14.39
CA ILE A 8 -1.33 -5.53 13.00
C ILE A 8 -2.17 -4.64 12.07
N LEU A 9 -3.43 -4.38 12.43
CA LEU A 9 -4.33 -3.58 11.59
C LEU A 9 -3.85 -2.15 11.39
N ILE A 10 -3.36 -1.50 12.45
CA ILE A 10 -2.84 -0.12 12.36
C ILE A 10 -1.65 -0.07 11.40
N ARG A 11 -0.68 -0.99 11.56
CA ARG A 11 0.53 -0.97 10.74
C ARG A 11 0.25 -1.32 9.29
N VAL A 12 -0.57 -2.34 9.03
CA VAL A 12 -1.01 -2.66 7.65
C VAL A 12 -1.73 -1.48 7.03
N SER A 13 -2.59 -0.78 7.77
CA SER A 13 -3.33 0.38 7.25
C SER A 13 -2.40 1.55 6.90
N ILE A 14 -1.39 1.82 7.72
CA ILE A 14 -0.39 2.87 7.45
C ILE A 14 0.44 2.54 6.22
N GLY A 15 0.97 1.31 6.13
CA GLY A 15 1.73 0.86 4.97
C GLY A 15 0.87 0.86 3.70
N PHE A 16 -0.40 0.44 3.80
CA PHE A 16 -1.32 0.47 2.68
C PHE A 16 -1.63 1.89 2.20
N ALA A 17 -1.83 2.84 3.11
CA ALA A 17 -2.06 4.24 2.76
C ALA A 17 -0.86 4.86 2.01
N LEU A 18 0.37 4.54 2.44
CA LEU A 18 1.59 4.96 1.75
C LEU A 18 1.71 4.32 0.36
N GLY A 19 1.42 3.02 0.24
CA GLY A 19 1.39 2.32 -1.05
C GLY A 19 0.32 2.88 -2.00
N ALA A 20 -0.87 3.20 -1.49
CA ALA A 20 -1.93 3.80 -2.30
C ALA A 20 -1.54 5.21 -2.79
N ALA A 21 -0.95 6.04 -1.92
CA ALA A 21 -0.49 7.38 -2.29
C ALA A 21 0.61 7.35 -3.37
N THR A 22 1.56 6.42 -3.24
CA THR A 22 2.61 6.23 -4.26
C THR A 22 2.05 5.74 -5.59
N ALA A 23 1.09 4.81 -5.57
CA ALA A 23 0.40 4.36 -6.78
C ALA A 23 -0.32 5.51 -7.50
N VAL A 24 -1.02 6.37 -6.76
CA VAL A 24 -1.69 7.55 -7.32
C VAL A 24 -0.67 8.49 -7.94
N ALA A 25 0.47 8.75 -7.28
CA ALA A 25 1.53 9.61 -7.82
C ALA A 25 2.17 9.05 -9.12
N VAL A 26 2.31 7.72 -9.22
CA VAL A 26 2.81 7.05 -10.43
C VAL A 26 1.79 7.13 -11.56
N LEU A 27 0.51 6.93 -11.25
CA LEU A 27 -0.57 7.01 -12.23
C LEU A 27 -0.77 8.43 -12.76
N THR A 28 -0.66 9.46 -11.92
CA THR A 28 -0.76 10.86 -12.36
C THR A 28 0.41 11.27 -13.26
N GLN A 29 1.63 10.79 -12.99
CA GLN A 29 2.76 11.00 -13.92
C GLN A 29 2.56 10.27 -15.25
N SER A 30 2.05 9.04 -15.21
CA SER A 30 1.85 8.22 -16.41
C SER A 30 0.75 8.80 -17.32
N LEU A 31 -0.29 9.40 -16.74
CA LEU A 31 -1.36 10.10 -17.47
C LEU A 31 -0.85 11.29 -18.29
N SER A 32 0.24 11.94 -17.85
CA SER A 32 0.81 13.08 -18.57
C SER A 32 1.58 12.69 -19.83
N GLY A 33 1.98 11.42 -19.97
CA GLY A 33 2.85 10.95 -21.07
C GLY A 33 2.14 10.15 -22.16
N SER A 34 0.99 9.54 -21.87
CA SER A 34 0.28 8.71 -22.83
C SER A 34 -1.20 8.61 -22.46
N ILE A 35 -2.08 8.99 -23.40
CA ILE A 35 -3.51 8.74 -23.33
C ILE A 35 -3.72 7.24 -23.62
N LEU A 36 -3.22 6.39 -22.73
CA LEU A 36 -3.61 4.98 -22.71
C LEU A 36 -4.96 4.93 -22.02
N SER A 37 -5.93 4.34 -22.73
CA SER A 37 -7.26 4.01 -22.26
C SER A 37 -7.17 2.95 -21.15
N ILE A 38 -6.54 3.29 -20.03
CA ILE A 38 -6.44 2.43 -18.86
C ILE A 38 -7.86 2.32 -18.31
N GLY A 39 -8.33 1.08 -18.21
CA GLY A 39 -9.66 0.81 -17.67
C GLY A 39 -9.73 1.25 -16.21
N LEU A 40 -10.92 1.71 -15.77
CA LEU A 40 -11.14 2.08 -14.37
C LEU A 40 -10.71 0.94 -13.42
N LEU A 41 -10.92 -0.32 -13.83
CA LEU A 41 -10.51 -1.51 -13.09
C LEU A 41 -8.99 -1.63 -12.93
N GLU A 42 -8.20 -1.32 -13.96
CA GLU A 42 -6.73 -1.38 -13.90
C GLU A 42 -6.14 -0.33 -12.94
N ILE A 43 -6.75 0.85 -12.88
CA ILE A 43 -6.39 1.90 -11.92
C ILE A 43 -6.56 1.37 -10.49
N TRP A 44 -7.74 0.82 -10.18
CA TRP A 44 -8.02 0.28 -8.85
C TRP A 44 -7.14 -0.92 -8.51
N LEU A 45 -6.87 -1.82 -9.47
CA LEU A 45 -5.94 -2.94 -9.27
C LEU A 45 -4.51 -2.46 -9.00
N THR A 46 -4.06 -1.43 -9.70
CA THR A 46 -2.71 -0.86 -9.51
C THR A 46 -2.59 -0.26 -8.12
N ILE A 47 -3.58 0.53 -7.68
CA ILE A 47 -3.62 1.11 -6.34
C ILE A 47 -3.63 0.01 -5.27
N TYR A 48 -4.45 -1.02 -5.45
CA TYR A 48 -4.52 -2.16 -4.52
C TYR A 48 -3.21 -2.97 -4.49
N GLY A 49 -2.60 -3.22 -5.64
CA GLY A 49 -1.33 -3.94 -5.76
C GLY A 49 -0.19 -3.24 -5.01
N PHE A 50 -0.01 -1.94 -5.26
CA PHE A 50 0.98 -1.14 -4.52
C PHE A 50 0.64 -1.04 -3.04
N GLY A 51 -0.62 -0.73 -2.71
CA GLY A 51 -1.09 -0.65 -1.32
C GLY A 51 -0.81 -1.94 -0.54
N SER A 52 -1.17 -3.10 -1.09
CA SER A 52 -1.00 -4.39 -0.40
C SER A 52 0.46 -4.75 -0.16
N VAL A 53 1.35 -4.52 -1.13
CA VAL A 53 2.80 -4.78 -0.99
C VAL A 53 3.41 -3.90 0.10
N PHE A 54 3.11 -2.60 0.09
CA PHE A 54 3.63 -1.70 1.13
C PHE A 54 3.00 -1.96 2.50
N GLY A 55 1.71 -2.30 2.56
CA GLY A 55 1.02 -2.68 3.79
C GLY A 55 1.64 -3.91 4.47
N LEU A 56 1.87 -4.97 3.70
CA LEU A 56 2.50 -6.19 4.20
C LEU A 56 3.99 -5.98 4.51
N GLY A 57 4.71 -5.23 3.67
CA GLY A 57 6.11 -4.91 3.91
C GLY A 57 6.32 -4.10 5.19
N TYR A 58 5.51 -3.06 5.40
CA TYR A 58 5.58 -2.25 6.62
C TYR A 58 5.24 -3.06 7.88
N LEU A 59 4.25 -3.95 7.79
CA LEU A 59 3.94 -4.89 8.86
C LEU A 59 5.12 -5.83 9.13
N ALA A 60 5.69 -6.45 8.10
CA ALA A 60 6.79 -7.40 8.22
C ALA A 60 8.01 -6.75 8.89
N THR A 61 8.39 -5.54 8.47
CA THR A 61 9.48 -4.77 9.09
C THR A 61 9.19 -4.45 10.55
N SER A 62 7.95 -4.07 10.87
CA SER A 62 7.58 -3.74 12.24
C SER A 62 7.59 -4.95 13.17
N LEU A 63 7.15 -6.11 12.68
CA LEU A 63 7.22 -7.37 13.41
C LEU A 63 8.67 -7.85 13.57
N ALA A 64 9.53 -7.64 12.56
CA ALA A 64 10.94 -7.95 12.65
C ALA A 64 11.63 -7.11 13.73
N PHE A 65 11.35 -5.80 13.78
CA PHE A 65 11.87 -4.92 14.83
C PHE A 65 11.39 -5.34 16.24
N ASP A 66 10.10 -5.65 16.41
CA ASP A 66 9.58 -6.13 17.69
C ASP A 66 10.13 -7.51 18.10
N ALA A 67 10.60 -8.32 17.14
CA ALA A 67 11.18 -9.65 17.42
C ALA A 67 12.68 -9.59 17.76
N GLU A 68 13.35 -8.49 17.41
CA GLU A 68 14.76 -8.23 17.74
C GLU A 68 14.93 -7.56 19.11
N GLU A 69 13.85 -7.06 19.72
CA GLU A 69 13.78 -6.45 21.06
C GLU A 69 13.45 -7.49 22.16
#